data_AF-A0A2V6UZD5-F1
#
_entry.id   AF-A0A2V6UZD5-F1
#
_cell.length_a   1.000
_cell.length_b   1.000
_cell.length_c   1.000
_cell.angle_alpha   90.00
_cell.angle_beta   90.00
_cell.angle_gamma   90.00
#
_symmetry.space_group_name_H-M   'P 1'
#
loop_
_entity.id
_entity.type
_entity.pdbx_description
1 polymer ?
#
loop_
_entity_poly.entity_id
_entity_poly.type
_entity_poly.pdbx_seq_one_letter_code
_entity_poly.pdbx_strand_id
1 'polypeptide(L)'
;MRALVVVLAMALAGCAAMKNTREQDLVWDAYHACQAEHRIPLTVQIERVEANGTYWWRAYSSAYGTDEMNGCIKEKIAAAIRAGR
;
A
#
# COMPACT_ATOMS: atom_id res chain seq x y z
N MET A 1 -1.17 22.69 34.01
CA MET A 1 -1.44 22.93 32.57
C MET A 1 -0.29 22.50 31.64
N ARG A 2 0.97 22.92 31.86
CA ARG A 2 2.10 22.55 30.96
C ARG A 2 2.34 21.03 30.80
N ALA A 3 2.26 20.26 31.88
CA ALA A 3 2.52 18.80 31.84
C ALA A 3 1.46 18.02 31.04
N LEU A 4 0.19 18.45 31.10
CA LEU A 4 -0.91 17.83 30.34
C LEU A 4 -0.76 18.04 28.83
N VAL A 5 -0.23 19.19 28.40
CA VAL A 5 0.02 19.48 26.97
C VAL A 5 1.13 18.60 26.42
N VAL A 6 2.18 18.32 27.20
CA VAL A 6 3.31 17.48 26.78
C VAL A 6 2.88 16.02 26.63
N VAL A 7 2.10 15.48 27.57
CA VAL A 7 1.59 14.10 27.50
C VAL A 7 0.63 13.91 26.32
N LEU A 8 -0.24 14.90 26.06
CA LEU A 8 -1.16 14.86 24.92
C LEU A 8 -0.42 14.96 23.58
N ALA A 9 0.64 15.77 23.49
CA ALA A 9 1.47 15.87 22.30
C ALA A 9 2.26 14.59 22.00
N MET A 10 2.76 13.88 23.03
CA MET A 10 3.44 12.59 22.84
C MET A 10 2.47 11.48 22.41
N ALA A 11 1.24 11.47 22.93
CA ALA A 11 0.22 10.52 22.51
C ALA A 11 -0.20 10.71 21.04
N LEU A 12 -0.21 11.95 20.55
CA LEU A 12 -0.51 12.27 19.15
C LEU A 12 0.65 11.95 18.19
N ALA A 13 1.89 12.00 18.66
CA ALA A 13 3.07 11.65 17.86
C ALA A 13 3.22 10.14 17.63
N GLY A 14 2.69 9.29 18.52
CA GLY A 14 2.78 7.84 18.41
C GLY A 14 1.98 7.23 17.24
N CYS A 15 0.87 7.86 16.85
CA CYS A 15 0.02 7.34 15.76
C CYS A 15 0.52 7.73 14.35
N ALA A 16 1.31 8.80 14.23
CA ALA A 16 1.84 9.26 12.94
C ALA A 16 3.20 8.64 12.56
N ALA A 17 3.86 7.95 13.50
CA ALA A 17 5.23 7.44 13.33
C ALA A 17 5.30 5.99 12.82
N MET A 18 4.18 5.33 12.53
CA MET A 18 4.17 3.96 12.02
C MET A 18 4.50 3.98 10.52
N LYS A 19 5.79 3.94 10.20
CA LYS A 19 6.28 3.81 8.81
C LYS A 19 5.96 2.41 8.30
N ASN A 20 5.56 2.32 7.03
CA ASN A 20 5.42 1.05 6.32
C ASN A 20 6.71 0.20 6.43
N THR A 21 6.56 -1.12 6.43
CA THR A 21 7.69 -2.03 6.17
C THR A 21 8.16 -1.92 4.72
N ARG A 22 9.35 -2.44 4.43
CA ARG A 22 9.88 -2.49 3.05
C ARG A 22 8.93 -3.26 2.12
N GLU A 23 8.36 -4.36 2.62
CA GLU A 23 7.42 -5.20 1.89
C GLU A 23 6.12 -4.45 1.60
N GLN A 24 5.62 -3.66 2.55
CA GLN A 24 4.47 -2.79 2.33
C GLN A 24 4.77 -1.72 1.28
N ASP A 25 5.91 -1.06 1.37
CA ASP A 25 6.33 -0.03 0.41
C ASP A 25 6.46 -0.61 -1.01
N LEU A 26 7.03 -1.81 -1.17
CA LEU A 26 7.13 -2.48 -2.46
C LEU A 26 5.76 -2.71 -3.13
N VAL A 27 4.75 -3.11 -2.34
CA VAL A 27 3.40 -3.35 -2.86
C VAL A 27 2.71 -2.04 -3.21
N TRP A 28 2.79 -1.03 -2.34
CA TRP A 28 2.17 0.28 -2.59
C TRP A 28 2.78 0.98 -3.80
N ASP A 29 4.10 0.97 -3.93
CA ASP A 29 4.81 1.50 -5.10
C ASP A 29 4.37 0.78 -6.38
N ALA A 30 4.32 -0.55 -6.35
CA ALA A 30 3.89 -1.36 -7.48
C ALA A 30 2.45 -1.04 -7.89
N TYR A 31 1.55 -0.95 -6.91
CA TYR A 31 0.15 -0.62 -7.14
C TYR A 31 -0.03 0.77 -7.74
N HIS A 32 0.64 1.79 -7.20
CA HIS A 32 0.58 3.15 -7.74
C HIS A 32 1.16 3.24 -9.15
N ALA A 33 2.25 2.54 -9.45
CA ALA A 33 2.79 2.45 -10.81
C ALA A 33 1.76 1.82 -11.77
N CYS A 34 1.12 0.73 -11.36
CA CYS A 34 0.09 0.07 -12.15
C CYS A 34 -1.15 0.93 -12.40
N GLN A 35 -1.56 1.76 -11.41
CA GLN A 35 -2.62 2.75 -11.62
C GLN A 35 -2.21 3.84 -12.61
N ALA A 36 -0.99 4.39 -12.46
CA ALA A 36 -0.47 5.42 -13.35
C ALA A 36 -0.33 4.94 -14.81
N GLU A 37 -0.07 3.65 -15.01
CA GLU A 37 -0.04 2.99 -16.31
C GLU A 37 -1.43 2.60 -16.84
N HIS A 38 -2.51 2.90 -16.10
CA HIS A 38 -3.89 2.51 -16.43
C HIS A 38 -4.08 0.99 -16.60
N ARG A 39 -3.27 0.17 -15.91
CA ARG A 39 -3.33 -1.30 -15.95
C ARG A 39 -4.23 -1.91 -14.88
N ILE A 40 -4.83 -1.07 -14.03
CA ILE A 40 -5.79 -1.45 -13.00
C ILE A 40 -7.09 -0.70 -13.27
N PRO A 41 -8.22 -1.38 -13.51
CA PRO A 41 -9.49 -0.71 -13.66
C PRO A 41 -9.99 -0.16 -12.33
N LEU A 42 -10.73 0.95 -12.39
CA LEU A 42 -11.24 1.67 -11.19
C LEU A 42 -12.22 0.85 -10.33
N THR A 43 -12.67 -0.31 -10.81
CA THR A 43 -13.61 -1.18 -10.11
C THR A 43 -12.96 -2.04 -9.04
N VAL A 44 -11.62 -2.17 -9.05
CA VAL A 44 -10.84 -2.95 -8.08
C VAL A 44 -9.76 -2.08 -7.46
N GLN A 45 -9.54 -2.23 -6.16
CA GLN A 45 -8.50 -1.48 -5.45
C GLN A 45 -7.91 -2.29 -4.30
N ILE A 46 -6.64 -2.04 -3.97
CA ILE A 46 -6.06 -2.50 -2.70
C ILE A 46 -6.73 -1.71 -1.56
N GLU A 47 -7.18 -2.43 -0.54
CA GLU A 47 -7.74 -1.85 0.69
C GLU A 47 -6.69 -1.77 1.79
N ARG A 48 -5.84 -2.79 1.91
CA ARG A 48 -4.75 -2.81 2.89
C ARG A 48 -3.59 -3.72 2.46
N VAL A 49 -2.40 -3.42 2.95
CA VAL A 49 -1.22 -4.26 2.81
C VAL A 49 -0.69 -4.58 4.21
N GLU A 50 -0.54 -5.86 4.50
CA GLU A 50 0.06 -6.36 5.73
C GLU A 50 1.56 -6.08 5.78
N ALA A 51 2.14 -6.09 6.98
CA ALA A 51 3.57 -5.87 7.20
C ALA A 51 4.49 -6.82 6.41
N ASN A 52 4.01 -8.00 6.00
CA ASN A 52 4.75 -8.97 5.19
C ASN A 52 4.54 -8.83 3.67
N GLY A 53 3.82 -7.80 3.22
CA GLY A 53 3.52 -7.56 1.80
C GLY A 53 2.31 -8.33 1.27
N THR A 54 1.61 -9.11 2.09
CA THR A 54 0.30 -9.65 1.69
C THR A 54 -0.70 -8.51 1.56
N TYR A 55 -1.34 -8.35 0.41
CA TYR A 55 -2.36 -7.33 0.20
C TYR A 55 -3.75 -7.91 0.05
N TRP A 56 -4.73 -7.14 0.51
CA TRP A 56 -6.14 -7.42 0.36
C TRP A 56 -6.76 -6.36 -0.54
N TRP A 57 -7.64 -6.79 -1.41
CA TRP A 57 -8.31 -5.91 -2.37
C TRP A 57 -9.82 -6.04 -2.21
N ARG A 58 -10.53 -5.02 -2.67
CA ARG A 58 -11.99 -5.03 -2.79
C ARG A 58 -12.41 -4.67 -4.20
N ALA A 59 -13.55 -5.21 -4.60
CA ALA A 59 -14.28 -4.79 -5.79
C ALA A 59 -15.46 -3.91 -5.38
N TYR A 60 -15.71 -2.83 -6.11
CA TYR A 60 -16.87 -1.96 -5.88
C TYR A 60 -18.11 -2.46 -6.62
N SER A 61 -18.04 -2.51 -7.95
CA SER A 61 -19.16 -2.91 -8.81
C SER A 61 -18.92 -4.24 -9.51
N SER A 62 -17.65 -4.62 -9.71
CA SER A 62 -17.26 -5.85 -10.39
C SER A 62 -15.85 -6.26 -9.98
N ALA A 63 -15.61 -7.58 -9.86
CA ALA A 63 -14.28 -8.14 -9.67
C ALA A 63 -13.49 -8.28 -10.99
N TYR A 64 -14.08 -7.86 -12.12
CA TYR A 64 -13.37 -7.73 -13.39
C TYR A 64 -12.16 -6.81 -13.22
N GLY A 65 -10.99 -7.23 -13.71
CA GLY A 65 -9.73 -6.50 -13.54
C GLY A 65 -8.82 -7.00 -12.41
N THR A 66 -9.29 -7.94 -11.59
CA THR A 66 -8.51 -8.45 -10.45
C THR A 66 -7.24 -9.17 -10.90
N ASP A 67 -7.31 -9.96 -11.96
CA ASP A 67 -6.15 -10.71 -12.46
C ASP A 67 -5.13 -9.78 -13.12
N GLU A 68 -5.60 -8.77 -13.85
CA GLU A 68 -4.79 -7.71 -14.43
C GLU A 68 -4.07 -6.90 -13.36
N MET A 69 -4.78 -6.54 -12.28
CA MET A 69 -4.21 -5.87 -11.11
C MET A 69 -3.14 -6.74 -10.46
N ASN A 70 -3.46 -7.99 -10.14
CA ASN A 70 -2.53 -8.92 -9.50
C ASN A 70 -1.29 -9.17 -10.38
N GLY A 71 -1.49 -9.33 -11.69
CA GLY A 71 -0.43 -9.51 -12.67
C GLY A 71 0.50 -8.30 -12.74
N CYS A 72 -0.05 -7.10 -12.84
CA CYS A 72 0.73 -5.87 -12.88
C CYS A 72 1.53 -5.68 -11.58
N ILE A 73 0.91 -5.83 -10.40
CA ILE A 73 1.61 -5.68 -9.12
C ILE A 73 2.78 -6.67 -9.03
N LYS A 74 2.56 -7.94 -9.35
CA LYS A 74 3.61 -8.97 -9.35
C LYS A 74 4.76 -8.63 -10.29
N GLU A 75 4.46 -8.13 -11.49
CA GLU A 75 5.47 -7.67 -12.46
C GLU A 75 6.32 -6.55 -11.88
N LYS A 76 5.70 -5.50 -11.31
CA LYS A 76 6.40 -4.34 -10.74
C LYS A 76 7.24 -4.70 -9.52
N ILE A 77 6.73 -5.55 -8.62
CA ILE A 77 7.51 -6.06 -7.48
C ILE A 77 8.72 -6.85 -7.97
N ALA A 78 8.54 -7.76 -8.94
CA ALA A 78 9.65 -8.52 -9.49
C ALA A 78 10.69 -7.62 -10.19
N ALA A 79 10.25 -6.56 -10.87
CA ALA A 79 11.15 -5.56 -11.45
C ALA A 79 11.92 -4.78 -10.36
N ALA A 80 11.25 -4.40 -9.26
CA ALA A 80 11.87 -3.71 -8.13
C ALA A 80 12.97 -4.55 -7.47
N ILE A 81 12.68 -5.83 -7.19
CA ILE A 81 13.65 -6.76 -6.60
C ILE A 81 14.86 -6.94 -7.52
N ARG A 82 14.66 -7.09 -8.83
CA ARG A 82 15.75 -7.19 -9.81
C ARG A 82 16.61 -5.92 -9.87
N ALA A 83 16.02 -4.76 -9.61
CA ALA A 83 16.71 -3.48 -9.53
C ALA A 83 17.44 -3.26 -8.19
N GLY A 84 17.44 -4.24 -7.28
CA GLY A 84 18.13 -4.16 -5.99
C GLY A 84 17.41 -3.30 -4.95
N ARG A 85 16.11 -3.04 -5.13
CA ARG A 85 15.25 -2.42 -4.11
C ARG A 85 14.79 -3.43 -3.08
#